data_AF-A0A1H8LWC8-F1
#
_entry.id   AF-A0A1H8LWC8-F1
#
_cell.length_a   1.000
_cell.length_b   1.000
_cell.length_c   1.000
_cell.angle_alpha   90.00
_cell.angle_beta   90.00
_cell.angle_gamma   90.00
#
_symmetry.space_group_name_H-M   'P 1'
#
loop_
_entity.id
_entity.type
_entity.pdbx_description
1 polymer ?
#
loop_
_entity_poly.entity_id
_entity_poly.type
_entity_poly.pdbx_seq_one_letter_code
_entity_poly.pdbx_strand_id
1 'polypeptide(L)'
;MQRLAALNHHSTDSSGRIAPDGGDEPSTRSQTEVVGPLLYLQGQREGRIYLVSLMVMPLAAAFPILRIDDRLVTAASILECDGRRVLRYAFDVAPSSDLSYEIDGRSYALDTAFDRDLRIAFVSCNGQEAGDRGRDRSERNTMWRRLADEHAASPFKLLLHGGDQIYADEVLDAHPLIRRWADDAEAGASQTSASELEKLAEVLRVTFFTRYLGVLAEPETAWLMARIPSLAVWDDHDICDGWGSMNAAKLDAPVGQCSRLRANSISSSSSEATRTVYPKASSIRPVLA
;
A
#
# COMPACT_ATOMS: atom_id res chain seq x y z
N MET A 1 -15.83 43.22 -50.12
CA MET A 1 -14.43 42.76 -50.18
C MET A 1 -14.31 41.51 -49.30
N GLN A 2 -14.55 40.32 -49.88
CA GLN A 2 -13.54 39.28 -50.19
C GLN A 2 -12.78 38.79 -48.94
N ARG A 3 -13.22 37.68 -48.32
CA ARG A 3 -12.75 36.27 -48.46
C ARG A 3 -11.29 36.04 -48.03
N LEU A 4 -11.09 35.19 -47.01
CA LEU A 4 -10.40 33.91 -47.15
C LEU A 4 -10.65 32.98 -45.95
N ALA A 5 -10.89 31.72 -46.28
CA ALA A 5 -11.18 30.60 -45.38
C ALA A 5 -10.01 29.60 -45.41
N ALA A 6 -9.77 28.92 -44.29
CA ALA A 6 -9.14 27.61 -44.18
C ALA A 6 -9.57 27.07 -42.79
N LEU A 7 -10.56 26.17 -42.64
CA LEU A 7 -10.58 24.73 -42.98
C LEU A 7 -9.27 24.03 -42.61
N ASN A 8 -9.22 23.45 -41.42
CA ASN A 8 -8.44 22.24 -41.17
C ASN A 8 -9.35 21.18 -40.54
N HIS A 9 -9.28 20.00 -41.16
CA HIS A 9 -10.20 18.87 -41.03
C HIS A 9 -10.13 18.19 -39.66
N HIS A 10 -11.30 17.75 -39.18
CA HIS A 10 -11.42 16.63 -38.26
C HIS A 10 -11.02 15.34 -38.99
N SER A 11 -10.00 14.66 -38.48
CA SER A 11 -9.82 13.23 -38.70
C SER A 11 -10.22 12.52 -37.42
N THR A 12 -11.39 11.89 -37.44
CA THR A 12 -11.78 10.90 -36.45
C THR A 12 -11.12 9.58 -36.83
N ASP A 13 -10.27 9.05 -35.96
CA ASP A 13 -9.90 7.64 -36.01
C ASP A 13 -10.77 6.88 -35.00
N SER A 14 -11.45 5.85 -35.51
CA SER A 14 -12.43 5.01 -34.85
C SER A 14 -11.78 3.91 -34.01
N SER A 15 -10.88 4.28 -33.09
CA SER A 15 -10.41 3.38 -32.04
C SER A 15 -10.32 4.13 -30.73
N GLY A 16 -11.23 3.84 -29.79
CA GLY A 16 -11.30 4.47 -28.47
C GLY A 16 -10.12 4.11 -27.56
N ARG A 17 -8.91 4.54 -27.92
CA ARG A 17 -7.69 4.41 -27.11
C ARG A 17 -7.07 5.79 -26.90
N ILE A 18 -6.74 6.06 -25.64
CA ILE A 18 -6.06 7.29 -25.20
C ILE A 18 -4.65 7.27 -25.79
N ALA A 19 -4.28 8.31 -26.55
CA ALA A 19 -2.95 8.48 -27.10
C ALA A 19 -1.99 9.10 -26.06
N PRO A 20 -0.72 8.66 -25.99
CA PRO A 20 0.30 9.33 -25.18
C PRO A 20 0.90 10.50 -25.96
N ASP A 21 0.99 11.66 -25.32
CA ASP A 21 1.63 12.85 -25.87
C ASP A 21 3.16 12.69 -25.92
N GLY A 22 3.77 13.24 -26.96
CA GLY A 22 5.16 12.98 -27.34
C GLY A 22 6.17 13.98 -26.79
N GLY A 23 7.34 13.45 -26.40
CA GLY A 23 8.67 14.01 -26.69
C GLY A 23 9.21 15.12 -25.78
N ASP A 24 10.01 14.74 -24.78
CA ASP A 24 11.21 15.48 -24.37
C ASP A 24 12.25 14.52 -23.75
N GLU A 25 13.55 14.82 -23.94
CA GLU A 25 14.72 14.01 -23.59
C GLU A 25 14.83 13.61 -22.09
N PRO A 26 15.55 12.51 -21.75
CA PRO A 26 15.46 11.89 -20.43
C PRO A 26 16.25 12.68 -19.39
N SER A 27 15.56 13.55 -18.64
CA SER A 27 16.07 14.02 -17.36
C SER A 27 15.92 12.91 -16.32
N THR A 28 17.02 12.19 -16.05
CA THR A 28 17.09 11.04 -15.15
C THR A 28 17.07 11.45 -13.67
N ARG A 29 15.96 12.02 -13.21
CA ARG A 29 15.50 11.97 -11.80
C ARG A 29 14.00 11.74 -11.80
N SER A 30 13.68 10.46 -11.72
CA SER A 30 12.39 9.81 -11.89
C SER A 30 11.24 10.44 -11.10
N GLN A 31 10.06 10.50 -11.72
CA GLN A 31 8.74 10.83 -11.14
C GLN A 31 8.27 9.85 -10.04
N THR A 32 9.18 9.14 -9.35
CA THR A 32 8.92 8.06 -8.37
C THR A 32 9.20 8.45 -6.91
N GLU A 33 9.28 9.74 -6.58
CA GLU A 33 9.56 10.19 -5.20
C GLU A 33 8.31 10.23 -4.30
N VAL A 34 7.12 10.35 -4.89
CA VAL A 34 5.86 10.45 -4.17
C VAL A 34 5.00 9.20 -4.41
N VAL A 35 4.48 8.60 -3.34
CA VAL A 35 3.54 7.47 -3.40
C VAL A 35 2.24 7.88 -2.71
N GLY A 36 1.11 7.61 -3.35
CA GLY A 36 -0.23 7.91 -2.84
C GLY A 36 -0.96 9.01 -3.63
N PRO A 37 -2.13 9.45 -3.14
CA PRO A 37 -2.76 9.06 -1.87
C PRO A 37 -3.16 7.58 -1.82
N LEU A 38 -2.98 6.96 -0.65
CA LEU A 38 -3.40 5.59 -0.35
C LEU A 38 -4.51 5.63 0.69
N LEU A 39 -5.72 5.29 0.30
CA LEU A 39 -6.92 5.45 1.12
C LEU A 39 -7.24 4.17 1.91
N TYR A 40 -7.42 4.31 3.22
CA TYR A 40 -7.72 3.23 4.15
C TYR A 40 -8.96 3.54 5.00
N LEU A 41 -9.83 2.55 5.15
CA LEU A 41 -11.01 2.64 6.00
C LEU A 41 -10.64 2.40 7.47
N GLN A 42 -11.04 3.31 8.36
CA GLN A 42 -10.86 3.19 9.82
C GLN A 42 -12.15 2.75 10.55
N GLY A 43 -13.26 2.64 9.82
CA GLY A 43 -14.55 2.19 10.31
C GLY A 43 -15.67 3.22 10.14
N GLN A 44 -16.86 2.84 10.60
CA GLN A 44 -18.06 3.67 10.58
C GLN A 44 -18.58 3.83 12.00
N ARG A 45 -18.82 5.09 12.41
CA ARG A 45 -19.26 5.43 13.77
C ARG A 45 -20.22 6.61 13.67
N GLU A 46 -21.32 6.59 14.42
CA GLU A 46 -22.27 7.73 14.48
C GLU A 46 -22.75 8.22 13.10
N GLY A 47 -22.93 7.30 12.14
CA GLY A 47 -23.36 7.64 10.77
C GLY A 47 -22.29 8.29 9.88
N ARG A 48 -21.04 8.35 10.34
CA ARG A 48 -19.88 8.90 9.61
C ARG A 48 -18.92 7.78 9.19
N ILE A 49 -18.28 7.93 8.03
CA ILE A 49 -17.23 7.03 7.54
C ILE A 49 -15.87 7.67 7.84
N TYR A 50 -15.04 6.99 8.62
CA TYR A 50 -13.71 7.46 9.01
C TYR A 50 -12.64 6.89 8.08
N LEU A 51 -11.83 7.76 7.51
CA LEU A 51 -10.83 7.44 6.50
C LEU A 51 -9.45 7.97 6.91
N VAL A 52 -8.43 7.28 6.42
CA VAL A 52 -7.05 7.75 6.44
C VAL A 52 -6.54 7.74 5.01
N SER A 53 -5.96 8.84 4.57
CA SER A 53 -5.13 8.87 3.37
C SER A 53 -3.66 8.93 3.79
N LEU A 54 -2.84 8.04 3.23
CA LEU A 54 -1.40 8.07 3.39
C LEU A 54 -0.71 8.61 2.14
N MET A 55 0.35 9.37 2.33
CA MET A 55 1.27 9.78 1.27
C MET A 55 2.70 9.56 1.71
N VAL A 56 3.55 9.09 0.81
CA VAL A 56 5.00 8.95 1.04
C VAL A 56 5.72 9.97 0.20
N MET A 57 6.63 10.72 0.80
CA MET A 57 7.26 11.88 0.17
C MET A 57 8.70 12.07 0.65
N PRO A 58 9.57 12.77 -0.11
CA PRO A 58 10.88 13.20 0.39
C PRO A 58 10.75 14.07 1.66
N LEU A 59 11.71 13.96 2.59
CA LEU A 59 11.73 14.76 3.82
C LEU A 59 11.74 16.28 3.56
N ALA A 60 12.38 16.71 2.47
CA ALA A 60 12.50 18.12 2.13
C ALA A 60 11.25 18.71 1.45
N ALA A 61 10.30 17.89 1.02
CA ALA A 61 9.10 18.38 0.32
C ALA A 61 8.22 19.23 1.26
N ALA A 62 7.32 20.06 0.72
CA ALA A 62 6.26 20.65 1.52
C ALA A 62 5.19 19.60 1.85
N PHE A 63 4.32 19.87 2.82
CA PHE A 63 3.18 19.00 3.13
C PHE A 63 2.03 19.40 2.19
N PRO A 64 1.53 18.49 1.35
CA PRO A 64 0.33 18.71 0.55
C PRO A 64 -0.86 19.00 1.46
N ILE A 65 -1.79 19.82 1.00
CA ILE A 65 -3.04 20.07 1.71
C ILE A 65 -4.11 19.19 1.10
N LEU A 66 -4.78 18.38 1.93
CA LEU A 66 -5.96 17.63 1.52
C LEU A 66 -7.20 18.50 1.74
N ARG A 67 -8.11 18.54 0.76
CA ARG A 67 -9.41 19.21 0.86
C ARG A 67 -10.55 18.23 0.64
N ILE A 68 -11.55 18.27 1.52
CA ILE A 68 -12.75 17.43 1.47
C ILE A 68 -13.94 18.19 2.07
N ASP A 69 -15.08 18.27 1.38
CA ASP A 69 -16.28 19.03 1.82
C ASP A 69 -15.95 20.46 2.29
N ASP A 70 -15.17 21.21 1.51
CA ASP A 70 -14.66 22.55 1.85
C ASP A 70 -13.78 22.65 3.12
N ARG A 71 -13.47 21.53 3.76
CA ARG A 71 -12.55 21.45 4.90
C ARG A 71 -11.13 21.19 4.42
N LEU A 72 -10.17 21.88 5.03
CA LEU A 72 -8.75 21.57 4.89
C LEU A 72 -8.34 20.56 5.95
N VAL A 73 -7.62 19.51 5.54
CA VAL A 73 -7.11 18.45 6.40
C VAL A 73 -5.59 18.51 6.37
N THR A 74 -4.99 18.74 7.53
CA THR A 74 -3.53 18.77 7.68
C THR A 74 -2.98 17.36 7.93
N ALA A 75 -1.79 17.10 7.41
CA ALA A 75 -1.10 15.84 7.63
C ALA A 75 -0.29 15.84 8.93
N ALA A 76 -0.18 14.67 9.54
CA ALA A 76 0.86 14.36 10.53
C ALA A 76 1.94 13.46 9.90
N SER A 77 3.22 13.72 10.20
CA SER A 77 4.31 12.78 9.87
C SER A 77 4.29 11.63 10.89
N ILE A 78 4.17 10.39 10.41
CA ILE A 78 4.01 9.21 11.28
C ILE A 78 5.16 8.20 11.18
N LEU A 79 5.97 8.30 10.13
CA LEU A 79 7.14 7.44 9.91
C LEU A 79 8.14 8.19 9.04
N GLU A 80 9.43 8.09 9.36
CA GLU A 80 10.53 8.55 8.50
C GLU A 80 11.45 7.37 8.22
N CYS A 81 11.76 7.12 6.94
CA CYS A 81 12.59 6.00 6.50
C CYS A 81 13.26 6.34 5.19
N ASP A 82 14.56 6.06 5.10
CA ASP A 82 15.35 6.17 3.86
C ASP A 82 15.16 7.53 3.13
N GLY A 83 15.30 8.63 3.87
CA GLY A 83 15.17 10.00 3.33
C GLY A 83 13.74 10.41 2.94
N ARG A 84 12.74 9.57 3.24
CA ARG A 84 11.32 9.79 2.99
C ARG A 84 10.53 9.82 4.29
N ARG A 85 9.31 10.34 4.22
CA ARG A 85 8.33 10.30 5.30
C ARG A 85 6.97 9.84 4.82
N VAL A 86 6.22 9.23 5.73
CA VAL A 86 4.82 8.89 5.57
C VAL A 86 3.98 9.96 6.27
N LEU A 87 3.16 10.65 5.49
CA LEU A 87 2.17 11.60 5.95
C LEU A 87 0.81 10.91 6.09
N ARG A 88 0.11 11.23 7.17
CA ARG A 88 -1.23 10.72 7.48
C ARG A 88 -2.23 11.86 7.51
N TYR A 89 -3.24 11.78 6.66
CA TYR A 89 -4.42 12.64 6.66
C TYR A 89 -5.58 11.84 7.24
N ALA A 90 -6.08 12.22 8.42
CA ALA A 90 -7.25 11.60 9.01
C ALA A 90 -8.45 12.52 8.85
N PHE A 91 -9.53 11.98 8.30
CA PHE A 91 -10.76 12.72 8.05
C PHE A 91 -11.94 11.77 8.03
N ASP A 92 -13.13 12.33 8.09
CA ASP A 92 -14.38 11.59 8.06
C ASP A 92 -15.35 12.24 7.07
N VAL A 93 -16.27 11.46 6.53
CA VAL A 93 -17.23 11.91 5.52
C VAL A 93 -18.61 11.34 5.80
N ALA A 94 -19.65 11.99 5.29
CA ALA A 94 -20.98 11.41 5.29
C ALA A 94 -21.04 10.33 4.20
N PRO A 95 -21.92 9.32 4.32
CA PRO A 95 -22.18 8.40 3.21
C PRO A 95 -22.65 9.18 1.98
N SER A 96 -21.91 9.04 0.87
CA SER A 96 -22.23 9.67 -0.41
C SER A 96 -21.68 8.83 -1.56
N SER A 97 -22.44 8.70 -2.64
CA SER A 97 -21.99 8.06 -3.88
C SER A 97 -21.33 9.03 -4.86
N ASP A 98 -21.34 10.33 -4.55
CA ASP A 98 -20.80 11.39 -5.38
C ASP A 98 -19.95 12.32 -4.51
N LEU A 99 -18.78 11.80 -4.11
CA LEU A 99 -17.82 12.51 -3.29
C LEU A 99 -16.48 12.59 -4.02
N SER A 100 -15.74 13.65 -3.77
CA SER A 100 -14.34 13.73 -4.16
C SER A 100 -13.53 14.48 -3.12
N TYR A 101 -12.27 14.10 -2.98
CA TYR A 101 -11.28 14.86 -2.23
C TYR A 101 -10.17 15.33 -3.17
N GLU A 102 -9.49 16.40 -2.77
CA GLU A 102 -8.41 16.99 -3.54
C GLU A 102 -7.10 16.98 -2.75
N ILE A 103 -5.99 16.71 -3.43
CA ILE A 103 -4.64 16.93 -2.92
C ILE A 103 -3.82 17.60 -4.03
N ASP A 104 -3.18 18.73 -3.71
CA ASP A 104 -2.37 19.52 -4.65
C ASP A 104 -3.05 19.78 -6.01
N GLY A 105 -4.33 20.16 -5.98
CA GLY A 105 -5.10 20.46 -7.20
C GLY A 105 -5.60 19.23 -7.97
N ARG A 106 -5.25 18.02 -7.55
CA ARG A 106 -5.74 16.77 -8.16
C ARG A 106 -6.93 16.23 -7.38
N SER A 107 -8.06 16.06 -8.07
CA SER A 107 -9.29 15.48 -7.51
C SER A 107 -9.34 13.95 -7.67
N TYR A 108 -9.87 13.28 -6.64
CA TYR A 108 -10.05 11.84 -6.56
C TYR A 108 -11.49 11.54 -6.19
N ALA A 109 -12.20 10.84 -7.07
CA ALA A 109 -13.56 10.36 -6.80
C ALA A 109 -13.55 9.30 -5.69
N LEU A 110 -14.61 9.30 -4.90
CA LEU A 110 -14.77 8.46 -3.72
C LEU A 110 -16.26 8.10 -3.56
N ASP A 111 -16.57 6.82 -3.38
CA ASP A 111 -17.92 6.34 -3.04
C ASP A 111 -17.89 5.77 -1.62
N THR A 112 -18.57 6.44 -0.69
CA THR A 112 -18.71 6.07 0.72
C THR A 112 -20.14 5.71 1.10
N ALA A 113 -21.03 5.49 0.13
CA ALA A 113 -22.43 5.09 0.36
C ALA A 113 -22.53 3.62 0.82
N PHE A 114 -21.97 3.33 2.00
CA PHE A 114 -21.92 2.00 2.61
C PHE A 114 -23.26 1.55 3.21
N ASP A 115 -24.23 2.45 3.28
CA ASP A 115 -25.63 2.20 3.65
C ASP A 115 -26.47 1.63 2.49
N ARG A 116 -25.86 1.44 1.31
CA ARG A 116 -26.45 0.89 0.08
C ARG A 116 -25.71 -0.37 -0.37
N ASP A 117 -26.16 -0.97 -1.46
CA ASP A 117 -25.53 -2.15 -2.06
C ASP A 117 -24.01 -1.97 -2.21
N LEU A 118 -23.25 -2.92 -1.69
CA LEU A 118 -21.79 -2.89 -1.67
C LEU A 118 -21.23 -3.69 -2.83
N ARG A 119 -20.45 -3.04 -3.70
CA ARG A 119 -19.55 -3.72 -4.63
C ARG A 119 -18.15 -3.72 -4.02
N ILE A 120 -17.67 -4.89 -3.64
CA ILE A 120 -16.38 -5.06 -2.95
C ILE A 120 -15.38 -5.71 -3.92
N ALA A 121 -14.20 -5.12 -4.03
CA ALA A 121 -13.06 -5.73 -4.68
C ALA A 121 -12.25 -6.51 -3.64
N PHE A 122 -11.83 -7.73 -3.97
CA PHE A 122 -10.96 -8.55 -3.12
C PHE A 122 -9.66 -8.85 -3.86
N VAL A 123 -8.53 -8.62 -3.20
CA VAL A 123 -7.19 -8.88 -3.72
C VAL A 123 -6.37 -9.66 -2.69
N SER A 124 -5.58 -10.62 -3.16
CA SER A 124 -4.64 -11.42 -2.36
C SER A 124 -3.53 -11.94 -3.28
N CYS A 125 -2.42 -12.42 -2.71
CA CYS A 125 -1.38 -13.14 -3.45
C CYS A 125 -0.86 -12.36 -4.67
N ASN A 126 -0.42 -11.12 -4.44
CA ASN A 126 -0.04 -10.15 -5.46
C ASN A 126 1.42 -10.25 -5.95
N GLY A 127 1.97 -11.46 -5.98
CA GLY A 127 3.37 -11.68 -6.33
C GLY A 127 3.72 -13.14 -6.46
N GLN A 128 5.01 -13.45 -6.35
CA GLN A 128 5.55 -14.80 -6.35
C GLN A 128 6.80 -14.82 -5.46
N GLU A 129 7.12 -15.97 -4.87
CA GLU A 129 8.19 -16.13 -3.87
C GLU A 129 9.57 -15.69 -4.37
N ALA A 130 9.89 -15.95 -5.64
CA ALA A 130 11.20 -15.65 -6.21
C ALA A 130 11.09 -14.82 -7.48
N GLY A 131 11.87 -13.72 -7.53
CA GLY A 131 12.03 -12.94 -8.75
C GLY A 131 10.80 -12.13 -9.17
N ASP A 132 9.82 -11.93 -8.28
CA ASP A 132 8.63 -11.12 -8.58
C ASP A 132 8.98 -9.73 -9.10
N ARG A 133 10.03 -9.12 -8.52
CA ARG A 133 10.54 -7.80 -8.91
C ARG A 133 11.19 -7.75 -10.28
N GLY A 134 11.58 -8.91 -10.83
CA GLY A 134 12.17 -9.04 -12.16
C GLY A 134 11.15 -9.32 -13.26
N ARG A 135 9.88 -9.55 -12.91
CA ARG A 135 8.81 -9.82 -13.88
C ARG A 135 8.53 -8.62 -14.75
N ASP A 136 8.02 -8.88 -15.94
CA ASP A 136 7.46 -7.83 -16.77
C ASP A 136 6.31 -7.13 -16.02
N ARG A 137 6.38 -5.80 -15.93
CA ARG A 137 5.39 -5.00 -15.17
C ARG A 137 3.99 -5.16 -15.74
N SER A 138 3.86 -5.28 -17.07
CA SER A 138 2.55 -5.40 -17.71
C SER A 138 1.88 -6.72 -17.34
N GLU A 139 2.65 -7.80 -17.29
CA GLU A 139 2.24 -9.13 -16.84
C GLU A 139 1.87 -9.10 -15.35
N ARG A 140 2.80 -8.67 -14.49
CA ARG A 140 2.65 -8.62 -13.03
C ARG A 140 1.39 -7.87 -12.61
N ASN A 141 1.10 -6.73 -13.24
CA ASN A 141 -0.03 -5.87 -12.88
C ASN A 141 -1.30 -6.13 -13.70
N THR A 142 -1.38 -7.23 -14.48
CA THR A 142 -2.54 -7.53 -15.34
C THR A 142 -3.86 -7.51 -14.57
N MET A 143 -3.89 -8.14 -13.39
CA MET A 143 -5.10 -8.20 -12.56
C MET A 143 -5.47 -6.85 -11.95
N TRP A 144 -4.49 -6.03 -11.56
CA TRP A 144 -4.73 -4.65 -11.10
C TRP A 144 -5.30 -3.77 -12.20
N ARG A 145 -4.79 -3.92 -13.44
CA ARG A 145 -5.30 -3.18 -14.60
C ARG A 145 -6.75 -3.54 -14.89
N ARG A 146 -7.06 -4.84 -14.90
CA ARG A 146 -8.44 -5.32 -15.02
C ARG A 146 -9.32 -4.74 -13.90
N LEU A 147 -8.86 -4.73 -12.66
CA LEU A 147 -9.61 -4.20 -11.53
C LEU A 147 -9.85 -2.68 -11.67
N ALA A 148 -8.88 -1.94 -12.20
CA ALA A 148 -9.02 -0.52 -12.53
C ALA A 148 -10.08 -0.28 -13.62
N ASP A 149 -10.07 -1.07 -14.68
CA ASP A 149 -11.08 -1.02 -15.74
C ASP A 149 -12.48 -1.33 -15.19
N GLU A 150 -12.60 -2.36 -14.35
CA GLU A 150 -13.86 -2.73 -13.70
C GLU A 150 -14.36 -1.64 -12.74
N HIS A 151 -13.46 -0.97 -12.01
CA HIS A 151 -13.81 0.17 -11.15
C HIS A 151 -14.28 1.38 -11.96
N ALA A 152 -13.60 1.68 -13.07
CA ALA A 152 -13.96 2.78 -13.96
C ALA A 152 -15.34 2.57 -14.61
N ALA A 153 -15.70 1.32 -14.92
CA ALA A 153 -17.01 0.97 -15.46
C ALA A 153 -18.13 0.96 -14.40
N SER A 154 -17.82 0.48 -13.18
CA SER A 154 -18.76 0.41 -12.08
C SER A 154 -18.00 0.54 -10.74
N PRO A 155 -18.16 1.64 -9.99
CA PRO A 155 -17.33 1.86 -8.81
C PRO A 155 -17.44 0.75 -7.75
N PHE A 156 -16.28 0.29 -7.29
CA PHE A 156 -16.17 -0.47 -6.05
C PHE A 156 -16.17 0.50 -4.86
N LYS A 157 -16.81 0.10 -3.77
CA LYS A 157 -16.90 0.88 -2.52
C LYS A 157 -15.84 0.50 -1.50
N LEU A 158 -15.28 -0.70 -1.61
CA LEU A 158 -14.29 -1.22 -0.67
C LEU A 158 -13.29 -2.10 -1.41
N LEU A 159 -12.01 -1.95 -1.09
CA LEU A 159 -10.93 -2.82 -1.51
C LEU A 159 -10.45 -3.63 -0.30
N LEU A 160 -10.76 -4.91 -0.29
CA LEU A 160 -10.34 -5.84 0.77
C LEU A 160 -9.06 -6.54 0.32
N HIS A 161 -7.97 -6.35 1.08
CA HIS A 161 -6.71 -7.05 0.87
C HIS A 161 -6.64 -8.23 1.83
N GLY A 162 -6.59 -9.43 1.28
CA GLY A 162 -6.56 -10.70 2.02
C GLY A 162 -5.20 -11.13 2.54
N GLY A 163 -4.14 -10.37 2.28
CA GLY A 163 -2.75 -10.73 2.60
C GLY A 163 -1.92 -11.01 1.35
N ASP A 164 -0.63 -11.30 1.55
CA ASP A 164 0.37 -11.58 0.52
C ASP A 164 0.44 -10.47 -0.54
N GLN A 165 0.51 -9.22 -0.10
CA GLN A 165 0.54 -8.09 -1.02
C GLN A 165 1.96 -7.78 -1.51
N ILE A 166 2.97 -8.00 -0.66
CA ILE A 166 4.33 -7.54 -0.93
C ILE A 166 5.36 -8.64 -1.25
N TYR A 167 5.04 -9.92 -0.98
CA TYR A 167 5.97 -11.06 -1.16
C TYR A 167 7.39 -10.72 -0.66
N ALA A 168 7.49 -10.57 0.65
CA ALA A 168 8.66 -10.12 1.38
C ALA A 168 9.70 -11.22 1.61
N ASP A 169 9.56 -12.41 1.05
CA ASP A 169 10.43 -13.58 1.25
C ASP A 169 11.92 -13.27 1.07
N GLU A 170 12.25 -12.45 0.07
CA GLU A 170 13.61 -11.98 -0.20
C GLU A 170 14.22 -11.14 0.96
N VAL A 171 13.43 -10.76 1.97
CA VAL A 171 13.92 -10.11 3.20
C VAL A 171 14.87 -11.03 3.97
N LEU A 172 14.72 -12.35 3.83
CA LEU A 172 15.58 -13.34 4.46
C LEU A 172 17.03 -13.26 3.95
N ASP A 173 17.26 -12.67 2.78
CA ASP A 173 18.59 -12.47 2.22
C ASP A 173 19.17 -11.07 2.50
N ALA A 174 18.42 -10.20 3.19
CA ALA A 174 18.82 -8.82 3.45
C ALA A 174 19.94 -8.69 4.49
N HIS A 175 20.12 -9.67 5.37
CA HIS A 175 21.15 -9.64 6.41
C HIS A 175 21.60 -11.06 6.83
N PRO A 176 22.91 -11.30 7.09
CA PRO A 176 23.40 -12.63 7.49
C PRO A 176 22.71 -13.23 8.73
N LEU A 177 22.27 -12.39 9.68
CA LEU A 177 21.53 -12.86 10.86
C LEU A 177 20.16 -13.45 10.52
N ILE A 178 19.38 -12.79 9.66
CA ILE A 178 18.06 -13.30 9.28
C ILE A 178 18.20 -14.52 8.38
N ARG A 179 19.21 -14.55 7.50
CA ARG A 179 19.53 -15.74 6.70
C ARG A 179 19.85 -16.95 7.58
N ARG A 180 20.75 -16.79 8.56
CA ARG A 180 21.07 -17.86 9.51
C ARG A 180 19.85 -18.32 10.31
N TRP A 181 19.03 -17.37 10.78
CA TRP A 181 17.78 -17.69 11.47
C TRP A 181 16.82 -18.47 10.58
N ALA A 182 16.73 -18.14 9.29
CA ALA A 182 15.90 -18.85 8.33
C ALA A 182 16.39 -20.28 8.05
N ASP A 183 17.70 -20.46 7.86
CA ASP A 183 18.31 -21.76 7.51
C ASP A 183 18.35 -22.74 8.70
N ASP A 184 18.47 -22.24 9.93
CA ASP A 184 18.62 -23.06 11.11
C ASP A 184 17.24 -23.48 11.70
N ALA A 185 17.05 -24.79 11.83
CA ALA A 185 15.85 -25.37 12.44
C ALA A 185 15.83 -25.24 13.98
N GLU A 186 17.01 -25.07 14.59
CA GLU A 186 17.22 -24.91 16.04
C GLU A 186 17.56 -23.45 16.44
N ALA A 187 17.41 -22.50 15.51
CA ALA A 187 17.85 -21.10 15.64
C ALA A 187 17.26 -20.32 16.83
N GLY A 188 16.29 -20.88 17.55
CA GLY A 188 15.74 -20.34 18.80
C GLY A 188 16.78 -20.10 19.90
N ALA A 189 17.97 -20.70 19.80
CA ALA A 189 19.00 -20.68 20.84
C ALA A 189 20.23 -19.80 20.55
N SER A 190 20.34 -19.15 19.37
CA SER A 190 21.53 -18.37 19.03
C SER A 190 21.63 -17.08 19.85
N GLN A 191 22.71 -16.93 20.62
CA GLN A 191 23.05 -15.69 21.32
C GLN A 191 23.30 -14.57 20.30
N THR A 192 22.31 -13.72 20.09
CA THR A 192 22.43 -12.53 19.23
C THR A 192 22.63 -11.33 20.13
N SER A 193 23.69 -10.53 19.91
CA SER A 193 23.92 -9.35 20.72
C SER A 193 22.89 -8.25 20.44
N ALA A 194 22.70 -7.33 21.40
CA ALA A 194 21.79 -6.19 21.20
C ALA A 194 22.19 -5.32 20.00
N SER A 195 23.49 -5.06 19.80
CA SER A 195 23.99 -4.26 18.67
C SER A 195 23.73 -4.94 17.32
N GLU A 196 23.83 -6.26 17.27
CA GLU A 196 23.48 -7.05 16.08
C GLU A 196 21.99 -6.96 15.75
N LEU A 197 21.12 -7.04 16.77
CA LEU A 197 19.68 -6.89 16.61
C LEU A 197 19.29 -5.47 16.17
N GLU A 198 19.96 -4.43 16.65
CA GLU A 198 19.74 -3.05 16.21
C GLU A 198 20.08 -2.85 14.74
N LYS A 199 21.22 -3.40 14.29
CA LYS A 199 21.61 -3.35 12.87
C LYS A 199 20.61 -4.11 11.99
N LEU A 200 20.22 -5.31 12.42
CA LEU A 200 19.19 -6.08 11.73
C LEU A 200 17.87 -5.30 11.67
N ALA A 201 17.44 -4.71 12.77
CA ALA A 201 16.22 -3.93 12.84
C ALA A 201 16.20 -2.79 11.83
N GLU A 202 17.31 -2.08 11.66
CA GLU A 202 17.43 -1.00 10.68
C GLU A 202 17.38 -1.52 9.24
N VAL A 203 18.10 -2.60 8.94
CA VAL A 203 18.07 -3.24 7.62
C VAL A 203 16.66 -3.70 7.27
N LEU A 204 15.98 -4.39 8.18
CA LEU A 204 14.61 -4.86 7.96
C LEU A 204 13.64 -3.70 7.80
N ARG A 205 13.78 -2.64 8.59
CA ARG A 205 12.95 -1.42 8.49
C ARG A 205 13.01 -0.83 7.09
N VAL A 206 14.23 -0.63 6.55
CA VAL A 206 14.42 -0.10 5.19
C VAL A 206 13.93 -1.10 4.15
N THR A 207 14.25 -2.39 4.30
CA THR A 207 13.88 -3.42 3.32
C THR A 207 12.37 -3.56 3.16
N PHE A 208 11.63 -3.69 4.27
CA PHE A 208 10.17 -3.74 4.22
C PHE A 208 9.58 -2.44 3.67
N PHE A 209 10.10 -1.28 4.09
CA PHE A 209 9.62 0.01 3.59
C PHE A 209 9.76 0.10 2.07
N THR A 210 10.94 -0.23 1.52
CA THR A 210 11.18 -0.26 0.08
C THR A 210 10.29 -1.29 -0.64
N ARG A 211 10.03 -2.46 -0.04
CA ARG A 211 9.12 -3.48 -0.59
C ARG A 211 7.68 -2.95 -0.72
N TYR A 212 7.14 -2.37 0.35
CA TYR A 212 5.81 -1.74 0.31
C TYR A 212 5.73 -0.67 -0.77
N LEU A 213 6.71 0.24 -0.84
CA LEU A 213 6.70 1.29 -1.87
C LEU A 213 6.77 0.72 -3.29
N GLY A 214 7.51 -0.37 -3.49
CA GLY A 214 7.60 -1.03 -4.80
C GLY A 214 6.24 -1.50 -5.32
N VAL A 215 5.36 -1.98 -4.45
CA VAL A 215 4.02 -2.45 -4.83
C VAL A 215 3.00 -1.32 -4.87
N LEU A 216 3.02 -0.44 -3.85
CA LEU A 216 2.04 0.63 -3.69
C LEU A 216 2.23 1.77 -4.70
N ALA A 217 3.44 1.94 -5.24
CA ALA A 217 3.74 2.93 -6.28
C ALA A 217 3.40 2.45 -7.70
N GLU A 218 3.04 1.17 -7.89
CA GLU A 218 2.63 0.70 -9.21
C GLU A 218 1.39 1.47 -9.69
N PRO A 219 1.33 1.90 -10.96
CA PRO A 219 0.33 2.86 -11.43
C PRO A 219 -1.11 2.41 -11.18
N GLU A 220 -1.42 1.14 -11.44
CA GLU A 220 -2.76 0.59 -11.26
C GLU A 220 -3.14 0.50 -9.78
N THR A 221 -2.23 0.03 -8.92
CA THR A 221 -2.41 -0.04 -7.47
C THR A 221 -2.64 1.36 -6.89
N ALA A 222 -1.77 2.31 -7.20
CA ALA A 222 -1.86 3.68 -6.73
C ALA A 222 -3.16 4.36 -7.19
N TRP A 223 -3.59 4.12 -8.45
CA TRP A 223 -4.82 4.70 -8.97
C TRP A 223 -6.07 4.18 -8.26
N LEU A 224 -6.13 2.88 -7.98
CA LEU A 224 -7.23 2.23 -7.25
C LEU A 224 -7.25 2.65 -5.78
N MET A 225 -6.11 2.59 -5.09
CA MET A 225 -6.01 2.95 -3.66
C MET A 225 -6.26 4.43 -3.40
N ALA A 226 -6.09 5.30 -4.39
CA ALA A 226 -6.49 6.70 -4.28
C ALA A 226 -8.02 6.91 -4.32
N ARG A 227 -8.80 5.91 -4.77
CA ARG A 227 -10.26 6.05 -5.03
C ARG A 227 -11.12 5.11 -4.20
N ILE A 228 -10.58 3.94 -3.84
CA ILE A 228 -11.30 2.92 -3.10
C ILE A 228 -10.73 2.81 -1.69
N PRO A 229 -11.53 3.06 -0.63
CA PRO A 229 -11.11 2.79 0.73
C PRO A 229 -10.66 1.34 0.89
N SER A 230 -9.45 1.15 1.40
CA SER A 230 -8.86 -0.17 1.61
C SER A 230 -9.05 -0.65 3.06
N LEU A 231 -9.41 -1.93 3.22
CA LEU A 231 -9.18 -2.68 4.45
C LEU A 231 -8.14 -3.75 4.14
N ALA A 232 -7.04 -3.76 4.89
CA ALA A 232 -5.95 -4.69 4.64
C ALA A 232 -5.67 -5.55 5.86
N VAL A 233 -5.54 -6.85 5.62
CA VAL A 233 -4.89 -7.80 6.52
C VAL A 233 -3.56 -8.23 5.89
N TRP A 234 -2.67 -8.74 6.74
CA TRP A 234 -1.41 -9.33 6.31
C TRP A 234 -1.51 -10.85 6.36
N ASP A 235 -0.74 -11.53 5.53
CA ASP A 235 -0.52 -12.99 5.57
C ASP A 235 1.00 -13.27 5.58
N ASP A 236 1.39 -14.55 5.55
CA ASP A 236 2.77 -14.96 5.82
C ASP A 236 3.79 -14.35 4.86
N HIS A 237 3.52 -14.28 3.55
CA HIS A 237 4.42 -13.64 2.59
C HIS A 237 4.54 -12.12 2.76
N ASP A 238 3.77 -11.47 3.65
CA ASP A 238 4.05 -10.09 4.04
C ASP A 238 5.19 -9.98 5.09
N ILE A 239 5.68 -11.14 5.59
CA ILE A 239 6.87 -11.25 6.45
C ILE A 239 7.90 -12.20 5.82
N CYS A 240 7.55 -13.48 5.66
CA CYS A 240 8.25 -14.51 4.89
C CYS A 240 7.41 -15.81 4.86
N ASP A 241 7.58 -16.63 3.83
CA ASP A 241 6.93 -17.93 3.65
C ASP A 241 6.87 -18.78 4.95
N GLY A 242 5.68 -19.31 5.23
CA GLY A 242 5.42 -20.19 6.36
C GLY A 242 5.37 -19.47 7.71
N TRP A 243 5.44 -18.14 7.73
CA TRP A 243 5.29 -17.35 8.96
C TRP A 243 3.99 -17.73 9.69
N GLY A 244 4.07 -17.88 11.02
CA GLY A 244 2.95 -18.35 11.84
C GLY A 244 2.78 -19.88 11.88
N SER A 245 3.32 -20.60 10.88
CA SER A 245 3.41 -22.07 10.87
C SER A 245 4.79 -22.60 11.28
N MET A 246 5.79 -21.72 11.39
CA MET A 246 7.13 -22.06 11.90
C MET A 246 7.11 -22.49 13.37
N ASN A 247 8.14 -23.22 13.80
CA ASN A 247 8.36 -23.57 15.20
C ASN A 247 8.29 -22.32 16.11
N ALA A 248 7.50 -22.38 17.18
CA ALA A 248 7.35 -21.30 18.15
C ALA A 248 8.68 -20.78 18.70
N ALA A 249 9.66 -21.66 18.97
CA ALA A 249 10.99 -21.27 19.43
C ALA A 249 11.72 -20.35 18.42
N LYS A 250 11.47 -20.53 17.12
CA LYS A 250 12.03 -19.71 16.04
C LYS A 250 11.31 -18.36 15.94
N LEU A 251 9.99 -18.35 16.06
CA LEU A 251 9.18 -17.12 16.06
C LEU A 251 9.43 -16.24 17.29
N ASP A 252 9.63 -16.87 18.46
CA ASP A 252 9.89 -16.20 19.73
C ASP A 252 11.37 -15.84 19.93
N ALA A 253 12.27 -16.32 19.07
CA ALA A 253 13.68 -15.92 19.08
C ALA A 253 13.81 -14.40 18.83
N PRO A 254 14.88 -13.75 19.33
CA PRO A 254 15.06 -12.31 19.14
C PRO A 254 15.02 -11.85 17.66
N VAL A 255 15.54 -12.65 16.73
CA VAL A 255 15.50 -12.37 15.29
C VAL A 255 14.08 -12.50 14.73
N GLY A 256 13.33 -13.52 15.12
CA GLY A 256 11.91 -13.68 14.76
C GLY A 256 11.07 -12.51 15.28
N GLN A 257 11.18 -12.20 16.56
CA GLN A 257 10.48 -11.05 17.14
C GLN A 257 10.82 -9.72 16.44
N CYS A 258 12.09 -9.50 16.12
CA CYS A 258 12.53 -8.32 15.37
C CYS A 258 11.85 -8.24 14.00
N SER A 259 11.82 -9.34 13.26
CA SER A 259 11.18 -9.43 11.93
C SER A 259 9.69 -9.09 12.01
N ARG A 260 8.96 -9.70 12.95
CA ARG A 260 7.54 -9.40 13.21
C ARG A 260 7.30 -7.92 13.49
N LEU A 261 8.11 -7.34 14.39
CA LEU A 261 7.94 -5.95 14.81
C LEU A 261 8.19 -4.97 13.66
N ARG A 262 9.16 -5.25 12.79
CA ARG A 262 9.47 -4.39 11.65
C ARG A 262 8.42 -4.47 10.55
N ALA A 263 7.95 -5.66 10.20
CA ALA A 263 6.81 -5.81 9.28
C ALA A 263 5.56 -5.08 9.81
N ASN A 264 5.22 -5.27 11.09
CA ASN A 264 4.04 -4.65 11.71
C ASN A 264 4.14 -3.13 11.84
N SER A 265 5.35 -2.58 12.07
CA SER A 265 5.53 -1.13 12.23
C SER A 265 5.17 -0.34 10.96
N ILE A 266 5.28 -0.97 9.80
CA ILE A 266 4.94 -0.35 8.51
C ILE A 266 3.45 -0.56 8.20
N SER A 267 2.91 -1.75 8.42
CA SER A 267 1.49 -2.05 8.18
C SER A 267 0.53 -1.34 9.14
N SER A 268 0.86 -1.19 10.43
CA SER A 268 -0.01 -0.54 11.43
C SER A 268 -0.15 0.97 11.24
N SER A 269 0.70 1.58 10.42
CA SER A 269 0.62 3.00 10.06
C SER A 269 -0.61 3.32 9.19
N SER A 270 -1.19 2.31 8.52
CA SER A 270 -2.32 2.46 7.59
C SER A 270 -3.69 2.17 8.21
N SER A 271 -3.77 1.54 9.39
CA SER A 271 -5.02 1.03 9.95
C SER A 271 -4.93 0.94 11.48
N GLU A 272 -5.76 1.70 12.21
CA GLU A 272 -5.99 1.42 13.64
C GLU A 272 -6.76 0.11 13.83
N ALA A 273 -7.54 -0.31 12.84
CA ALA A 273 -8.36 -1.51 12.90
C ALA A 273 -7.52 -2.80 12.97
N THR A 274 -6.32 -2.85 12.35
CA THR A 274 -5.40 -3.99 12.46
C THR A 274 -4.77 -4.12 13.83
N ARG A 275 -4.77 -3.07 14.66
CA ARG A 275 -4.26 -3.12 16.04
C ARG A 275 -5.14 -3.96 16.96
N THR A 276 -6.40 -4.17 16.60
CA THR A 276 -7.42 -4.86 17.42
C THR A 276 -7.57 -6.35 17.07
N VAL A 277 -7.04 -6.81 15.92
CA VAL A 277 -7.25 -8.20 15.44
C VAL A 277 -6.30 -9.20 16.11
N TYR A 278 -5.19 -8.75 16.71
CA TYR A 278 -4.24 -9.63 17.39
C TYR A 278 -3.84 -9.10 18.77
N PRO A 279 -4.62 -9.38 19.83
CA PRO A 279 -4.07 -9.33 21.18
C PRO A 279 -2.96 -10.39 21.27
N LYS A 280 -1.84 -10.03 21.93
CA LYS A 280 -0.68 -10.87 22.28
C LYS A 280 -0.81 -12.33 21.87
N ALA A 281 0.06 -12.79 20.96
CA ALA A 281 0.18 -14.16 20.45
C ALA A 281 0.50 -15.25 21.51
N SER A 282 0.09 -15.08 22.76
CA SER A 282 0.29 -16.00 23.88
C SER A 282 -1.03 -16.56 24.46
N SER A 283 -2.19 -16.35 23.84
CA SER A 283 -3.47 -16.81 24.42
C SER A 283 -4.57 -17.27 23.46
N ILE A 284 -4.24 -17.89 22.32
CA ILE A 284 -5.24 -18.66 21.56
C ILE A 284 -5.01 -20.14 21.86
N ARG A 285 -5.78 -20.69 22.80
CA ARG A 285 -5.97 -22.14 22.91
C ARG A 285 -7.05 -22.56 21.91
N PRO A 286 -6.86 -23.65 21.15
CA PRO A 286 -7.90 -24.14 20.25
C PRO A 286 -9.07 -24.67 21.09
N VAL A 287 -10.26 -24.13 20.87
CA VAL A 287 -11.49 -24.79 21.31
C VAL A 287 -11.91 -25.71 20.17
N LEU A 288 -11.56 -26.98 20.30
CA LEU A 288 -12.16 -28.08 19.56
C LEU A 288 -13.50 -28.43 20.22
N ALA A 289 -14.59 -28.19 19.50
CA ALA A 289 -15.82 -28.99 19.40
C ALA A 289 -16.93 -28.15 18.74
#